data_AF-A0AAW2ZFH2-F1
#
_entry.id   AF-A0AAW2ZFH2-F1
#
_cell.length_a   1.000
_cell.length_b   1.000
_cell.length_c   1.000
_cell.angle_alpha   90.00
_cell.angle_beta   90.00
_cell.angle_gamma   90.00
#
_symmetry.space_group_name_H-M   'P 1'
#
loop_
_entity.id
_entity.type
_entity.pdbx_description
1 polymer ?
#
loop_
_entity_poly.entity_id
_entity_poly.type
_entity_poly.pdbx_seq_one_letter_code
_entity_poly.pdbx_strand_id
1 'polypeptide(L)'
;MAEVKLVIRVYFVDDSFKTLAVNSNISAKDLAMNVVAEKIELQQKETFALFYYKNGECRCLDDDEQPCKLMVHETVGSDADFQKYIGEKMEWEKLKKEWEKDSKIVFKRRVFLKHKAIPREQDKFLHYSYIQAVADVRDGTYPCSQSAAIELAGLQMQVTFGDHNKKVHVAGFLKDKIGRFIPAPLLQSNRKLDDWEKDIFNEHARITGIKKEDAMLHYLNHVRNWSFYGSTFWSVQTVNKDTANLPDQVVLA
;
A
#
# COMPACT_ATOMS: atom_id res chain seq x y z
N MET A 1 -25.85 10.05 25.03
CA MET A 1 -26.05 10.64 23.69
C MET A 1 -26.08 9.50 22.70
N ALA A 2 -27.02 9.49 21.74
CA ALA A 2 -27.07 8.43 20.74
C ALA A 2 -25.80 8.45 19.88
N GLU A 3 -25.25 7.26 19.58
CA GLU A 3 -24.06 7.15 18.73
C GLU A 3 -24.38 7.58 17.30
N VAL A 4 -23.86 8.74 16.89
CA VAL A 4 -24.00 9.22 15.50
C VAL A 4 -23.13 8.37 14.60
N LYS A 5 -23.74 7.75 13.59
CA LYS A 5 -23.05 6.95 12.57
C LYS A 5 -22.75 7.78 11.32
N LEU A 6 -21.51 7.70 10.87
CA LEU A 6 -21.00 8.38 9.68
C LEU A 6 -20.52 7.35 8.68
N VAL A 7 -20.73 7.63 7.39
CA VAL A 7 -20.25 6.76 6.32
C VAL A 7 -18.92 7.30 5.80
N ILE A 8 -17.85 6.52 5.92
CA ILE A 8 -16.49 6.85 5.44
C ILE A 8 -15.95 5.79 4.48
N ARG A 9 -14.91 6.13 3.72
CA ARG A 9 -14.13 5.18 2.93
C ARG A 9 -12.79 4.91 3.61
N VAL A 10 -12.46 3.64 3.77
CA VAL A 10 -11.10 3.19 4.13
C VAL A 10 -10.52 2.48 2.91
N TYR A 11 -9.42 3.03 2.40
CA TYR A 11 -8.71 2.55 1.23
C TYR A 11 -7.70 1.47 1.61
N PHE A 12 -7.28 0.69 0.62
CA PHE A 12 -6.11 -0.16 0.67
C PHE A 12 -5.04 0.41 -0.26
N VAL A 13 -3.85 -0.17 -0.21
CA VAL A 13 -2.66 0.27 -0.97
C VAL A 13 -2.82 0.19 -2.49
N ASP A 14 -3.78 -0.59 -2.99
CA ASP A 14 -4.12 -0.72 -4.42
C ASP A 14 -5.27 0.21 -4.86
N ASP A 15 -5.61 1.20 -4.02
CA ASP A 15 -6.72 2.16 -4.18
C ASP A 15 -8.12 1.55 -4.18
N SER A 16 -8.26 0.24 -3.99
CA SER A 16 -9.54 -0.36 -3.62
C SER A 16 -9.97 0.12 -2.23
N PHE A 17 -11.27 0.11 -1.91
CA PHE A 17 -11.76 0.62 -0.63
C PHE A 17 -12.98 -0.13 -0.11
N LYS A 18 -13.25 0.02 1.19
CA LYS A 18 -14.53 -0.33 1.82
C LYS A 18 -15.25 0.94 2.26
N THR A 19 -16.53 1.03 1.93
CA THR A 19 -17.45 2.03 2.48
C THR A 19 -18.02 1.49 3.80
N LEU A 20 -17.77 2.19 4.90
CA LEU A 20 -18.07 1.73 6.26
C LEU A 20 -18.94 2.75 6.98
N ALA A 21 -20.01 2.27 7.65
CA ALA A 21 -20.77 3.08 8.59
C ALA A 21 -20.16 2.89 9.99
N VAL A 22 -19.59 3.96 10.55
CA VAL A 22 -18.80 3.93 11.79
C VAL A 22 -19.33 4.94 12.78
N ASN A 23 -19.12 4.70 14.07
CA ASN A 23 -19.42 5.70 15.09
C ASN A 23 -18.50 6.92 14.91
N SER A 24 -19.06 8.12 15.05
CA SER A 24 -18.33 9.38 14.87
C SER A 24 -17.11 9.54 15.78
N ASN A 25 -17.10 8.88 16.94
CA ASN A 25 -16.02 8.91 17.94
C ASN A 25 -15.13 7.65 17.93
N ILE A 26 -15.25 6.77 16.93
CA ILE A 26 -14.44 5.55 16.84
C ILE A 26 -12.95 5.88 16.85
N SER A 27 -12.16 5.14 17.63
CA SER A 27 -10.71 5.25 17.63
C SER A 27 -10.12 4.64 16.34
N ALA A 28 -8.93 5.09 15.94
CA ALA A 28 -8.23 4.53 14.78
C ALA A 28 -7.93 3.04 14.99
N LYS A 29 -7.58 2.64 16.22
CA LYS A 29 -7.38 1.24 16.59
C LYS A 29 -8.65 0.41 16.42
N ASP A 30 -9.79 0.86 16.94
CA ASP A 30 -11.05 0.11 16.85
C ASP A 30 -11.54 0.05 15.41
N LEU A 31 -11.42 1.14 14.64
CA LEU A 31 -11.73 1.14 13.22
C LEU A 31 -10.85 0.13 12.47
N ALA A 32 -9.55 0.09 12.77
CA ALA A 32 -8.61 -0.84 12.14
C ALA A 32 -8.93 -2.30 12.50
N MET A 33 -9.01 -2.60 13.80
CA MET A 33 -9.01 -3.98 14.33
C MET A 33 -10.40 -4.60 14.38
N ASN A 34 -11.43 -3.81 14.69
CA ASN A 34 -12.77 -4.32 15.00
C ASN A 34 -13.78 -4.01 13.89
N VAL A 35 -13.40 -3.22 12.89
CA VAL A 35 -14.26 -2.91 11.74
C VAL A 35 -13.61 -3.34 10.44
N VAL A 36 -12.47 -2.73 10.06
CA VAL A 36 -11.83 -2.98 8.77
C VAL A 36 -11.30 -4.41 8.68
N ALA A 37 -10.50 -4.84 9.66
CA ALA A 37 -9.91 -6.18 9.69
C ALA A 37 -10.98 -7.29 9.73
N GLU A 38 -12.06 -7.12 10.49
CA GLU A 38 -13.16 -8.09 10.53
C GLU A 38 -13.91 -8.12 9.19
N LYS A 39 -14.15 -6.95 8.58
CA LYS A 39 -14.84 -6.85 7.29
C LYS A 39 -14.11 -7.55 6.15
N ILE A 40 -12.79 -7.66 6.24
CA ILE A 40 -11.93 -8.34 5.25
C ILE A 40 -11.46 -9.71 5.73
N GLU A 41 -11.90 -10.17 6.90
CA GLU A 41 -11.57 -11.47 7.51
C GLU A 41 -10.06 -11.66 7.74
N LEU A 42 -9.37 -10.59 8.16
CA LEU A 42 -7.92 -10.60 8.41
C LEU A 42 -7.60 -11.18 9.79
N GLN A 43 -6.87 -12.29 9.84
CA GLN A 43 -6.48 -12.92 11.11
C GLN A 43 -5.37 -12.16 11.87
N GLN A 44 -4.26 -11.81 11.22
CA GLN A 44 -3.10 -11.14 11.86
C GLN A 44 -3.25 -9.61 11.87
N LYS A 45 -4.38 -9.14 12.36
CA LYS A 45 -4.77 -7.73 12.30
C LYS A 45 -3.85 -6.81 13.10
N GLU A 46 -3.21 -7.31 14.16
CA GLU A 46 -2.32 -6.54 15.05
C GLU A 46 -1.09 -5.97 14.34
N THR A 47 -0.76 -6.50 13.16
CA THR A 47 0.35 -5.99 12.33
C THR A 47 -0.04 -4.85 11.41
N PHE A 48 -1.34 -4.50 11.35
CA PHE A 48 -1.90 -3.46 10.50
C PHE A 48 -2.31 -2.23 11.31
N ALA A 49 -2.37 -1.08 10.62
CA ALA A 49 -2.83 0.17 11.19
C ALA A 49 -3.51 1.03 10.11
N LEU A 50 -4.13 2.12 10.55
CA LEU A 50 -4.60 3.16 9.65
C LEU A 50 -3.50 4.19 9.42
N PHE A 51 -3.42 4.65 8.19
CA PHE A 51 -2.53 5.70 7.75
C PHE A 51 -3.34 6.81 7.12
N TYR A 52 -2.95 8.03 7.42
CA TYR A 52 -3.48 9.21 6.79
C TYR A 52 -2.55 9.66 5.67
N TYR A 53 -3.12 9.85 4.48
CA TYR A 53 -2.44 10.41 3.32
C TYR A 53 -3.04 11.76 2.98
N LYS A 54 -2.17 12.75 2.72
CA LYS A 54 -2.54 14.08 2.19
C LYS A 54 -1.42 14.61 1.30
N ASN A 55 -1.75 15.06 0.10
CA ASN A 55 -0.79 15.67 -0.84
C ASN A 55 0.49 14.84 -1.09
N GLY A 56 0.36 13.51 -1.11
CA GLY A 56 1.48 12.59 -1.32
C GLY A 56 2.28 12.23 -0.07
N GLU A 57 2.07 12.93 1.05
CA GLU A 57 2.64 12.56 2.33
C GLU A 57 1.77 11.51 3.03
N CYS A 58 2.39 10.69 3.88
CA CYS A 58 1.64 9.74 4.70
C CYS A 58 2.22 9.61 6.11
N ARG A 59 1.32 9.43 7.08
CA ARG A 59 1.68 9.10 8.47
C ARG A 59 0.79 7.99 9.01
N CYS A 60 1.30 7.22 9.96
CA CYS A 60 0.48 6.32 10.74
C CYS A 60 -0.43 7.16 11.66
N LEU A 61 -1.67 6.70 11.87
CA LEU A 61 -2.52 7.21 12.93
C LEU A 61 -2.13 6.58 14.27
N ASP A 62 -2.20 7.37 15.34
CA ASP A 62 -2.08 6.85 16.70
C ASP A 62 -3.35 6.09 17.10
N ASP A 63 -3.23 5.15 18.03
CA ASP A 63 -4.31 4.22 18.39
C ASP A 63 -5.61 4.94 18.82
N ASP A 64 -5.48 6.08 19.51
CA ASP A 64 -6.57 6.88 20.09
C ASP A 64 -7.07 8.02 19.20
N GLU A 65 -6.39 8.33 18.08
CA GLU A 65 -6.86 9.31 17.12
C GLU A 65 -8.24 8.93 16.57
N GLN A 66 -9.11 9.92 16.34
CA GLN A 66 -10.46 9.70 15.83
C GLN A 66 -10.53 10.05 14.33
N PRO A 67 -10.68 9.06 13.42
CA PRO A 67 -10.59 9.32 11.98
C PRO A 67 -11.65 10.30 11.46
N CYS A 68 -12.87 10.26 11.98
CA CYS A 68 -13.92 11.21 11.58
C CYS A 68 -13.60 12.64 12.01
N LYS A 69 -12.97 12.82 13.19
CA LYS A 69 -12.54 14.13 13.69
C LYS A 69 -11.35 14.66 12.90
N LEU A 70 -10.38 13.78 12.60
CA LEU A 70 -9.27 14.08 11.69
C LEU A 70 -9.79 14.58 10.34
N MET A 71 -10.79 13.90 9.75
CA MET A 71 -11.39 14.33 8.48
C MET A 71 -11.94 15.76 8.54
N VAL A 72 -12.61 16.14 9.62
CA VAL A 72 -13.12 17.51 9.79
C VAL A 72 -11.97 18.50 9.92
N HIS A 73 -11.02 18.23 10.83
CA HIS A 73 -9.95 19.15 11.15
C HIS A 73 -9.01 19.41 9.98
N GLU A 74 -8.68 18.38 9.21
CA GLU A 74 -7.77 18.50 8.07
C GLU A 74 -8.41 19.11 6.82
N THR A 75 -9.75 19.08 6.73
CA THR A 75 -10.51 19.66 5.62
C THR A 75 -10.88 21.12 5.89
N VAL A 76 -11.21 21.47 7.14
CA VAL A 76 -11.80 22.77 7.49
C VAL A 76 -10.91 23.59 8.42
N GLY A 77 -10.00 22.95 9.17
CA GLY A 77 -9.15 23.57 10.18
C GLY A 77 -9.38 23.00 11.58
N SER A 78 -8.35 23.09 12.44
CA SER A 78 -8.36 22.52 13.80
C SER A 78 -9.42 23.11 14.73
N ASP A 79 -9.88 24.33 14.45
CA ASP A 79 -10.85 25.06 15.27
C ASP A 79 -12.30 24.78 14.85
N ALA A 80 -12.51 23.92 13.85
CA ALA A 80 -13.83 23.56 13.35
C ALA A 80 -14.66 22.83 14.42
N ASP A 81 -15.92 23.24 14.57
CA ASP A 81 -16.86 22.54 15.45
C ASP A 81 -17.26 21.19 14.84
N PHE A 82 -16.68 20.11 15.38
CA PHE A 82 -16.98 18.74 14.96
C PHE A 82 -18.49 18.41 15.04
N GLN A 83 -19.23 18.96 16.02
CA GLN A 83 -20.64 18.66 16.20
C GLN A 83 -21.50 19.17 15.04
N LYS A 84 -21.15 20.31 14.45
CA LYS A 84 -21.81 20.85 13.25
C LYS A 84 -21.83 19.85 12.10
N TYR A 85 -20.69 19.20 11.84
CA TYR A 85 -20.54 18.31 10.68
C TYR A 85 -21.20 16.96 10.89
N ILE A 86 -21.28 16.46 12.12
CA ILE A 86 -21.93 15.17 12.40
C ILE A 86 -23.43 15.30 12.65
N GLY A 87 -23.91 16.48 13.03
CA GLY A 87 -25.32 16.77 13.25
C GLY A 87 -26.13 16.87 11.95
N GLU A 88 -25.49 17.31 10.85
CA GLU A 88 -26.15 17.50 9.56
C GLU A 88 -25.56 16.61 8.47
N LYS A 89 -26.38 15.68 7.97
CA LYS A 89 -25.98 14.75 6.90
C LYS A 89 -25.45 15.46 5.66
N MET A 90 -26.04 16.60 5.28
CA MET A 90 -25.61 17.35 4.09
C MET A 90 -24.21 17.93 4.26
N GLU A 91 -23.88 18.44 5.44
CA GLU A 91 -22.56 19.00 5.75
C GLU A 91 -21.49 17.90 5.76
N TRP A 92 -21.79 16.72 6.33
CA TRP A 92 -20.90 15.56 6.25
C TRP A 92 -20.61 15.12 4.81
N GLU A 93 -21.63 15.06 3.94
CA GLU A 93 -21.45 14.68 2.54
C GLU A 93 -20.63 15.71 1.75
N LYS A 94 -20.80 17.02 2.03
CA LYS A 94 -19.95 18.07 1.44
C LYS A 94 -18.50 17.93 1.90
N LEU A 95 -18.28 17.75 3.21
CA LEU A 95 -16.96 17.57 3.80
C LEU A 95 -16.21 16.39 3.15
N LYS A 96 -16.87 15.23 3.03
CA LYS A 96 -16.27 14.05 2.40
C LYS A 96 -15.84 14.30 0.96
N LYS A 97 -16.66 15.00 0.17
CA LYS A 97 -16.31 15.33 -1.21
C LYS A 97 -15.09 16.23 -1.30
N GLU A 98 -14.90 17.13 -0.32
CA GLU A 98 -13.71 17.97 -0.26
C GLU A 98 -12.48 17.15 0.18
N TRP A 99 -12.60 16.38 1.26
CA TRP A 99 -11.58 15.47 1.77
C TRP A 99 -11.04 14.51 0.68
N GLU A 100 -11.92 13.89 -0.11
CA GLU A 100 -11.52 12.89 -1.11
C GLU A 100 -10.72 13.47 -2.30
N LYS A 101 -10.55 14.80 -2.40
CA LYS A 101 -9.75 15.42 -3.46
C LYS A 101 -8.26 15.22 -3.27
N ASP A 102 -7.78 15.31 -2.03
CA ASP A 102 -6.35 15.30 -1.71
C ASP A 102 -5.98 14.37 -0.55
N SER A 103 -6.98 13.81 0.14
CA SER A 103 -6.82 13.09 1.39
C SER A 103 -7.48 11.71 1.37
N LYS A 104 -6.84 10.73 2.02
CA LYS A 104 -7.41 9.39 2.21
C LYS A 104 -6.92 8.72 3.49
N ILE A 105 -7.78 7.87 4.06
CA ILE A 105 -7.40 6.93 5.13
C ILE A 105 -7.12 5.58 4.46
N VAL A 106 -5.93 5.02 4.70
CA VAL A 106 -5.46 3.76 4.14
C VAL A 106 -5.20 2.76 5.24
N PHE A 107 -5.77 1.57 5.13
CA PHE A 107 -5.42 0.43 5.98
C PHE A 107 -4.27 -0.35 5.35
N LYS A 108 -3.13 -0.39 6.04
CA LYS A 108 -1.94 -1.11 5.56
C LYS A 108 -1.14 -1.70 6.72
N ARG A 109 -0.26 -2.65 6.39
CA ARG A 109 0.62 -3.31 7.34
C ARG A 109 1.68 -2.32 7.84
N ARG A 110 1.81 -2.23 9.16
CA ARG A 110 2.78 -1.38 9.88
C ARG A 110 3.94 -2.19 10.44
N VAL A 111 3.68 -3.39 10.96
CA VAL A 111 4.68 -4.19 11.68
C VAL A 111 5.10 -5.41 10.86
N PHE A 112 6.40 -5.51 10.59
CA PHE A 112 7.00 -6.59 9.81
C PHE A 112 7.91 -7.45 10.68
N LEU A 113 7.42 -8.62 11.06
CA LEU A 113 8.17 -9.59 11.87
C LEU A 113 8.91 -10.56 10.96
N LYS A 114 10.21 -10.32 10.71
CA LYS A 114 11.02 -11.10 9.75
C LYS A 114 11.02 -12.62 10.04
N HIS A 115 10.99 -13.01 11.30
CA HIS A 115 11.06 -14.40 11.75
C HIS A 115 9.76 -15.21 11.57
N LYS A 116 8.63 -14.57 11.27
CA LYS A 116 7.36 -15.28 11.04
C LYS A 116 7.16 -15.51 9.56
N ALA A 117 6.99 -16.78 9.14
CA ALA A 117 6.57 -17.09 7.78
C ALA A 117 5.21 -16.44 7.49
N ILE A 118 4.94 -16.14 6.21
CA ILE A 118 3.59 -15.73 5.79
C ILE A 118 2.80 -17.02 5.60
N PRO A 119 1.78 -17.28 6.42
CA PRO A 119 1.00 -18.51 6.32
C PRO A 119 0.20 -18.52 5.03
N ARG A 120 0.34 -19.59 4.24
CA ARG A 120 -0.34 -19.76 2.95
C ARG A 120 -1.85 -19.85 3.14
N GLU A 121 -2.28 -20.49 4.21
CA GLU A 121 -3.66 -20.75 4.60
C GLU A 121 -4.41 -19.49 5.06
N GLN A 122 -3.72 -18.37 5.26
CA GLN A 122 -4.33 -17.08 5.59
C GLN A 122 -4.42 -16.21 4.33
N ASP A 123 -5.30 -16.60 3.40
CA ASP A 123 -5.43 -15.98 2.07
C ASP A 123 -5.55 -14.45 2.11
N LYS A 124 -6.27 -13.91 3.11
CA LYS A 124 -6.43 -12.45 3.29
C LYS A 124 -5.12 -11.80 3.69
N PHE A 125 -4.42 -12.34 4.68
CA PHE A 125 -3.12 -11.83 5.10
C PHE A 125 -2.07 -11.92 4.00
N LEU A 126 -2.07 -13.03 3.24
CA LEU A 126 -1.23 -13.23 2.06
C LEU A 126 -1.52 -12.16 1.00
N HIS A 127 -2.80 -11.98 0.65
CA HIS A 127 -3.24 -11.02 -0.36
C HIS A 127 -2.88 -9.58 0.02
N TYR A 128 -3.25 -9.13 1.22
CA TYR A 128 -2.99 -7.76 1.68
C TYR A 128 -1.49 -7.48 1.86
N SER A 129 -0.70 -8.48 2.29
CA SER A 129 0.76 -8.35 2.31
C SER A 129 1.33 -8.23 0.88
N TYR A 130 0.82 -9.03 -0.05
CA TYR A 130 1.28 -9.04 -1.44
C TYR A 130 1.00 -7.72 -2.15
N ILE A 131 -0.22 -7.18 -2.07
CA ILE A 131 -0.54 -5.92 -2.75
C ILE A 131 0.27 -4.75 -2.18
N GLN A 132 0.63 -4.79 -0.89
CA GLN A 132 1.50 -3.79 -0.27
C GLN A 132 2.94 -3.94 -0.75
N ALA A 133 3.48 -5.15 -0.80
CA ALA A 133 4.82 -5.39 -1.35
C ALA A 133 4.93 -4.93 -2.82
N VAL A 134 3.90 -5.19 -3.63
CA VAL A 134 3.83 -4.73 -5.02
C VAL A 134 3.84 -3.20 -5.10
N ALA A 135 3.03 -2.53 -4.27
CA ALA A 135 3.02 -1.07 -4.21
C ALA A 135 4.38 -0.50 -3.79
N ASP A 136 5.00 -1.04 -2.73
CA ASP A 136 6.30 -0.60 -2.23
C ASP A 136 7.42 -0.78 -3.28
N VAL A 137 7.42 -1.89 -4.02
CA VAL A 137 8.38 -2.12 -5.12
C VAL A 137 8.12 -1.18 -6.29
N ARG A 138 6.86 -1.04 -6.72
CA ARG A 138 6.45 -0.16 -7.83
C ARG A 138 6.81 1.29 -7.57
N ASP A 139 6.54 1.79 -6.37
CA ASP A 139 6.74 3.19 -5.98
C ASP A 139 8.22 3.49 -5.71
N GLY A 140 9.09 2.46 -5.71
CA GLY A 140 10.53 2.62 -5.53
C GLY A 140 10.94 2.78 -4.06
N THR A 141 10.07 2.40 -3.11
CA THR A 141 10.38 2.38 -1.67
C THR A 141 11.62 1.53 -1.39
N TYR A 142 11.80 0.46 -2.16
CA TYR A 142 12.91 -0.47 -2.05
C TYR A 142 13.86 -0.34 -3.25
N PRO A 143 15.19 -0.26 -3.01
CA PRO A 143 16.17 -0.43 -4.08
C PRO A 143 15.96 -1.79 -4.75
N CYS A 144 15.66 -1.77 -6.05
CA CYS A 144 15.35 -2.97 -6.82
C CYS A 144 16.28 -3.06 -8.03
N SER A 145 16.94 -4.20 -8.21
CA SER A 145 17.75 -4.45 -9.41
C SER A 145 16.86 -4.75 -10.61
N GLN A 146 17.39 -4.60 -11.82
CA GLN A 146 16.62 -4.94 -13.03
C GLN A 146 16.23 -6.41 -13.08
N SER A 147 17.12 -7.32 -12.65
CA SER A 147 16.82 -8.76 -12.61
C SER A 147 15.68 -9.07 -11.64
N ALA A 148 15.73 -8.51 -10.43
CA ALA A 148 14.68 -8.67 -9.44
C ALA A 148 13.34 -8.09 -9.93
N ALA A 149 13.37 -6.92 -10.58
CA ALA A 149 12.17 -6.32 -11.16
C ALA A 149 11.51 -7.22 -12.22
N ILE A 150 12.29 -7.88 -13.08
CA ILE A 150 11.77 -8.84 -14.07
C ILE A 150 11.15 -10.06 -13.38
N GLU A 151 11.84 -10.64 -12.41
CA GLU A 151 11.35 -11.80 -11.63
C GLU A 151 10.02 -11.49 -10.94
N LEU A 152 9.97 -10.37 -10.22
CA LEU A 152 8.77 -9.90 -9.52
C LEU A 152 7.63 -9.57 -10.49
N ALA A 153 7.93 -8.96 -11.64
CA ALA A 153 6.94 -8.67 -12.67
C ALA A 153 6.37 -9.95 -13.31
N GLY A 154 7.20 -10.98 -13.53
CA GLY A 154 6.74 -12.29 -14.00
C GLY A 154 5.77 -12.96 -13.02
N LEU A 155 6.11 -12.95 -11.72
CA LEU A 155 5.21 -13.42 -10.67
C LEU A 155 3.90 -12.63 -10.64
N GLN A 156 3.97 -11.30 -10.77
CA GLN A 156 2.79 -10.44 -10.83
C GLN A 156 1.92 -10.72 -12.07
N MET A 157 2.51 -11.05 -13.22
CA MET A 157 1.78 -11.51 -14.41
C MET A 157 0.99 -12.78 -14.12
N GLN A 158 1.62 -13.76 -13.44
CA GLN A 158 0.94 -15.00 -13.04
C GLN A 158 -0.23 -14.72 -12.08
N VAL A 159 -0.04 -13.82 -11.10
CA VAL A 159 -1.10 -13.43 -10.16
C VAL A 159 -2.28 -12.72 -10.85
N THR A 160 -1.99 -11.91 -11.88
CA THR A 160 -2.97 -11.03 -12.52
C THR A 160 -3.69 -11.69 -13.68
N PHE A 161 -2.98 -12.46 -14.50
CA PHE A 161 -3.48 -12.99 -15.78
C PHE A 161 -3.49 -14.52 -15.84
N GLY A 162 -2.99 -15.22 -14.82
CA GLY A 162 -2.82 -16.68 -14.85
C GLY A 162 -1.69 -17.10 -15.79
N ASP A 163 -1.76 -18.32 -16.30
CA ASP A 163 -0.69 -18.93 -17.11
C ASP A 163 -0.34 -18.15 -18.38
N HIS A 164 0.94 -18.22 -18.76
CA HIS A 164 1.41 -17.53 -19.96
C HIS A 164 0.79 -18.11 -21.23
N ASN A 165 0.15 -17.25 -22.04
CA ASN A 165 -0.39 -17.61 -23.34
C ASN A 165 0.30 -16.81 -24.45
N LYS A 166 1.09 -17.48 -25.29
CA LYS A 166 1.85 -16.89 -26.40
C LYS A 166 0.99 -16.16 -27.44
N LYS A 167 -0.32 -16.40 -27.49
CA LYS A 167 -1.25 -15.71 -28.40
C LYS A 167 -1.82 -14.42 -27.80
N VAL A 168 -1.81 -14.30 -26.48
CA VAL A 168 -2.38 -13.16 -25.74
C VAL A 168 -1.28 -12.23 -25.24
N HIS A 169 -0.24 -12.80 -24.63
CA HIS A 169 0.92 -12.09 -24.09
C HIS A 169 1.95 -11.88 -25.20
N VAL A 170 1.59 -11.03 -26.15
CA VAL A 170 2.41 -10.62 -27.29
C VAL A 170 2.90 -9.19 -27.13
N ALA A 171 3.84 -8.77 -27.96
CA ALA A 171 4.40 -7.41 -27.92
C ALA A 171 3.29 -6.33 -27.93
N GLY A 172 3.41 -5.37 -27.02
CA GLY A 172 2.44 -4.29 -26.81
C GLY A 172 1.36 -4.58 -25.78
N PHE A 173 1.23 -5.81 -25.28
CA PHE A 173 0.23 -6.18 -24.27
C PHE A 173 0.38 -5.37 -22.96
N LEU A 174 1.61 -5.07 -22.55
CA LEU A 174 1.94 -4.28 -21.36
C LEU A 174 2.17 -2.80 -21.63
N LYS A 175 2.10 -2.31 -22.88
CA LYS A 175 2.48 -0.95 -23.26
C LYS A 175 1.92 0.15 -22.34
N ASP A 176 0.62 0.09 -22.03
CA ASP A 176 -0.07 1.11 -21.22
C ASP A 176 -0.12 0.79 -19.72
N LYS A 177 0.46 -0.34 -19.30
CA LYS A 177 0.38 -0.83 -17.91
C LYS A 177 1.69 -1.31 -17.32
N ILE A 178 2.80 -1.24 -18.07
CA ILE A 178 4.12 -1.71 -17.64
C ILE A 178 4.60 -1.01 -16.36
N GLY A 179 4.20 0.25 -16.15
CA GLY A 179 4.49 0.98 -14.92
C GLY A 179 3.79 0.44 -13.67
N ARG A 180 2.88 -0.53 -13.81
CA ARG A 180 2.31 -1.29 -12.68
C ARG A 180 3.18 -2.47 -12.27
N PHE A 181 4.14 -2.88 -13.11
CA PHE A 181 4.98 -4.06 -12.92
C PHE A 181 6.43 -3.68 -12.61
N ILE A 182 6.91 -2.57 -13.19
CA ILE A 182 8.30 -2.14 -13.05
C ILE A 182 8.38 -0.94 -12.10
N PRO A 183 9.35 -0.93 -11.15
CA PRO A 183 9.61 0.21 -10.29
C PRO A 183 9.77 1.53 -11.07
N ALA A 184 9.14 2.59 -10.59
CA ALA A 184 9.19 3.92 -11.23
C ALA A 184 10.63 4.41 -11.53
N PRO A 185 11.63 4.23 -10.64
CA PRO A 185 13.01 4.61 -10.93
C PRO A 185 13.63 3.84 -12.11
N LEU A 186 13.25 2.57 -12.32
CA LEU A 186 13.80 1.74 -13.40
C LEU A 186 13.16 2.05 -14.76
N LEU A 187 11.93 2.55 -14.78
CA LEU A 187 11.26 3.03 -16.00
C LEU A 187 11.97 4.25 -16.61
N GLN A 188 12.69 5.01 -15.80
CA GLN A 188 13.48 6.17 -16.24
C GLN A 188 14.87 5.80 -16.79
N SER A 189 15.22 4.51 -16.80
CA SER A 189 16.47 4.03 -17.39
C SER A 189 16.45 4.08 -18.92
N ASN A 190 17.63 3.99 -19.55
CA ASN A 190 17.76 3.95 -21.02
C ASN A 190 17.23 2.65 -21.67
N ARG A 191 16.60 1.76 -20.91
CA ARG A 191 16.09 0.49 -21.42
C ARG A 191 14.71 0.69 -22.05
N LYS A 192 14.51 0.11 -23.24
CA LYS A 192 13.23 0.21 -23.95
C LYS A 192 12.14 -0.60 -23.25
N LEU A 193 10.91 -0.10 -23.30
CA LEU A 193 9.75 -0.78 -22.71
C LEU A 193 9.49 -2.16 -23.34
N ASP A 194 9.72 -2.29 -24.65
CA ASP A 194 9.58 -3.56 -25.37
C ASP A 194 10.59 -4.62 -24.86
N ASP A 195 11.80 -4.19 -24.48
CA ASP A 195 12.81 -5.09 -23.91
C ASP A 195 12.43 -5.54 -22.49
N TRP A 196 11.80 -4.67 -21.71
CA TRP A 196 11.22 -5.05 -20.41
C TRP A 196 10.10 -6.06 -20.60
N GLU A 197 9.13 -5.76 -21.46
CA GLU A 197 7.98 -6.63 -21.73
C GLU A 197 8.41 -8.04 -22.19
N LYS A 198 9.36 -8.11 -23.11
CA LYS A 198 9.91 -9.38 -23.59
C LYS A 198 10.46 -10.23 -22.44
N ASP A 199 11.25 -9.64 -21.55
CA ASP A 199 11.86 -10.37 -20.44
C ASP A 199 10.85 -10.76 -19.38
N ILE A 200 9.86 -9.91 -19.11
CA ILE A 200 8.73 -10.23 -18.23
C ILE A 200 7.97 -11.45 -18.78
N PHE A 201 7.73 -11.53 -20.10
CA PHE A 201 7.05 -12.68 -20.70
C PHE A 201 7.88 -13.95 -20.68
N ASN A 202 9.20 -13.84 -20.86
CA ASN A 202 10.10 -14.99 -20.70
C ASN A 202 10.01 -15.56 -19.28
N GLU A 203 10.03 -14.69 -18.27
CA GLU A 203 9.89 -15.10 -16.89
C GLU A 203 8.50 -15.67 -16.59
N HIS A 204 7.44 -15.01 -17.07
CA HIS A 204 6.06 -15.49 -16.93
C HIS A 204 5.86 -16.88 -17.55
N ALA A 205 6.45 -17.12 -18.72
CA ALA A 205 6.43 -18.43 -19.38
C ALA A 205 7.18 -19.50 -18.56
N ARG A 206 8.29 -19.13 -17.91
CA ARG A 206 9.09 -20.06 -17.07
C ARG A 206 8.31 -20.56 -15.86
N ILE A 207 7.42 -19.74 -15.30
CA ILE A 207 6.66 -20.04 -14.08
C ILE A 207 5.22 -20.49 -14.33
N THR A 208 4.89 -20.84 -15.57
CA THR A 208 3.56 -21.35 -15.94
C THR A 208 3.18 -22.59 -15.11
N GLY A 209 1.91 -22.68 -14.69
CA GLY A 209 1.39 -23.74 -13.85
C GLY A 209 1.50 -23.47 -12.34
N ILE A 210 2.20 -22.42 -11.92
CA ILE A 210 2.21 -21.99 -10.51
C ILE A 210 0.86 -21.38 -10.15
N LYS A 211 0.28 -21.79 -9.02
CA LYS A 211 -1.00 -21.24 -8.53
C LYS A 211 -0.84 -19.78 -8.11
N LYS A 212 -1.94 -19.02 -8.16
CA LYS A 212 -1.97 -17.61 -7.79
C LYS A 212 -1.42 -17.36 -6.38
N GLU A 213 -1.79 -18.18 -5.41
CA GLU A 213 -1.35 -18.07 -4.01
C GLU A 213 0.14 -18.36 -3.88
N ASP A 214 0.65 -19.34 -4.62
CA ASP A 214 2.06 -19.70 -4.63
C ASP A 214 2.91 -18.60 -5.30
N ALA A 215 2.40 -17.96 -6.35
CA ALA A 215 3.04 -16.81 -6.98
C ALA A 215 3.09 -15.58 -6.04
N MET A 216 2.01 -15.30 -5.29
CA MET A 216 2.01 -14.25 -4.26
C MET A 216 3.03 -14.56 -3.16
N LEU A 217 3.11 -15.82 -2.71
CA LEU A 217 4.05 -16.26 -1.68
C LEU A 217 5.51 -16.17 -2.15
N HIS A 218 5.80 -16.57 -3.39
CA HIS A 218 7.13 -16.41 -3.99
C HIS A 218 7.53 -14.94 -4.10
N TYR A 219 6.62 -14.06 -4.52
CA TYR A 219 6.87 -12.62 -4.57
C TYR A 219 7.25 -12.09 -3.20
N LEU A 220 6.45 -12.42 -2.18
CA LEU A 220 6.68 -12.00 -0.82
C LEU A 220 7.98 -12.55 -0.24
N ASN A 221 8.30 -13.82 -0.49
CA ASN A 221 9.55 -14.40 -0.04
C ASN A 221 10.77 -13.74 -0.70
N HIS A 222 10.67 -13.37 -1.98
CA HIS A 222 11.74 -12.64 -2.67
C HIS A 222 12.02 -11.30 -1.97
N VAL A 223 11.01 -10.45 -1.80
CA VAL A 223 11.21 -9.12 -1.19
C VAL A 223 11.59 -9.21 0.29
N ARG A 224 11.11 -10.23 1.02
CA ARG A 224 11.45 -10.45 2.44
C ARG A 224 12.91 -10.81 2.69
N ASN A 225 13.60 -11.32 1.67
CA ASN A 225 15.03 -11.59 1.75
C ASN A 225 15.87 -10.31 1.71
N TRP A 226 15.27 -9.17 1.33
CA TRP A 226 15.97 -7.89 1.37
C TRP A 226 16.15 -7.42 2.81
N SER A 227 17.35 -6.94 3.13
CA SER A 227 17.72 -6.48 4.47
C SER A 227 16.84 -5.33 4.97
N PHE A 228 16.28 -4.53 4.06
CA PHE A 228 15.46 -3.36 4.31
C PHE A 228 13.95 -3.61 4.17
N TYR A 229 13.50 -4.86 3.95
CA TYR A 229 12.07 -5.15 3.86
C TYR A 229 11.34 -4.85 5.17
N GLY A 230 10.26 -4.09 5.07
CA GLY A 230 9.46 -3.64 6.22
C GLY A 230 10.05 -2.42 6.95
N SER A 231 11.15 -1.85 6.46
CA SER A 231 11.67 -0.57 6.92
C SER A 231 10.80 0.58 6.43
N THR A 232 10.83 1.69 7.17
CA THR A 232 10.33 2.98 6.70
C THR A 232 11.54 3.83 6.34
N PHE A 233 11.50 4.51 5.19
CA PHE A 233 12.64 5.27 4.71
C PHE A 233 12.44 6.77 4.94
N TRP A 234 13.46 7.44 5.49
CA TRP A 234 13.47 8.88 5.68
C TRP A 234 14.69 9.49 5.02
N SER A 235 14.47 10.43 4.10
CA SER A 235 15.54 11.27 3.57
C SER A 235 15.89 12.33 4.60
N VAL A 236 17.14 12.31 5.10
CA VAL A 236 17.61 13.26 6.12
C VAL A 236 18.93 13.91 5.68
N GLN A 237 19.20 15.08 6.26
CA GLN A 237 20.45 15.81 6.04
C GLN A 237 21.36 15.70 7.25
N THR A 238 22.65 15.48 7.00
CA THR A 238 23.66 15.40 8.07
C THR A 238 24.02 16.79 8.55
N VAL A 239 23.83 17.06 9.84
CA VAL A 239 24.18 18.35 10.47
C VAL A 239 25.56 18.36 11.12
N ASN A 240 26.08 17.20 11.52
CA ASN A 240 27.37 17.05 12.21
C ASN A 240 28.43 16.43 11.29
N LYS A 241 28.83 17.18 10.25
CA LYS A 241 29.78 16.70 9.23
C LYS A 241 31.18 16.39 9.79
N ASP A 242 31.57 17.06 10.87
CA ASP A 242 32.92 16.95 11.43
C ASP A 242 33.15 15.65 12.22
N THR A 243 32.08 14.98 12.65
CA THR A 243 32.17 13.75 13.46
C THR A 243 31.61 12.51 12.77
N ALA A 244 30.69 12.68 11.82
CA ALA A 244 30.14 11.59 11.03
C ALA A 244 30.69 11.66 9.59
N ASN A 245 31.52 10.68 9.20
CA ASN A 245 32.00 10.53 7.82
C ASN A 245 30.86 9.99 6.91
N LEU A 246 29.80 10.79 6.75
CA LEU A 246 28.62 10.48 5.97
C LEU A 246 28.40 11.55 4.89
N PRO A 247 27.78 11.19 3.74
CA PRO A 247 27.36 12.16 2.74
C PRO A 247 26.32 13.16 3.26
N ASP A 248 26.20 14.32 2.60
CA ASP A 248 25.27 15.39 2.97
C ASP A 248 23.80 14.95 3.06
N GLN A 249 23.42 13.99 2.21
CA GLN A 249 22.09 13.40 2.19
C GLN A 249 22.22 11.90 2.42
N VAL A 250 21.49 11.40 3.42
CA VAL A 250 21.42 9.97 3.75
C VAL A 250 19.96 9.53 3.85
N VAL A 251 19.72 8.25 3.61
CA VAL A 251 18.42 7.62 3.82
C VAL A 251 18.51 6.74 5.07
N LEU A 252 17.68 7.03 6.07
CA LEU A 252 17.49 6.18 7.23
C LEU A 252 16.43 5.14 6.93
N ALA A 253 16.62 3.89 7.38
CA ALA A 253 15.73 2.75 7.17
C ALA A 253 15.51 1.98 8.48
#